data_AF-A0A5A7NMC0-F1
#
_entry.id   AF-A0A5A7NMC0-F1
#
_cell.length_a   1.000
_cell.length_b   1.000
_cell.length_c   1.000
_cell.angle_alpha   90.00
_cell.angle_beta   90.00
_cell.angle_gamma   90.00
#
_symmetry.space_group_name_H-M   'P 1'
#
loop_
_entity.id
_entity.type
_entity.pdbx_description
1 polymer ?
#
loop_
_entity_poly.entity_id
_entity_poly.type
_entity_poly.pdbx_seq_one_letter_code
_entity_poly.pdbx_strand_id
1 'polypeptide(L)'
;MRYGRGLAEAIAEGQFDPDELHLLEDAQALEKVTALKGFGVWSGRMYLMFSLGRPDIWPADDLGVREGLRRIRGLDDRPDIKEADALGEAWAPYRSSAALMCWHILNNAPA
;
A
#
# COMPACT_ATOMS: atom_id res chain seq x y z
N MET A 1 -20.64 2.82 -9.46
CA MET A 1 -21.06 3.40 -8.17
C MET A 1 -21.31 2.39 -7.04
N ARG A 2 -21.23 1.07 -7.25
CA ARG A 2 -21.58 0.07 -6.22
C ARG A 2 -20.69 0.11 -4.97
N TYR A 3 -19.37 0.20 -5.11
CA TYR A 3 -18.45 0.18 -3.96
C TYR A 3 -18.43 1.50 -3.19
N GLY A 4 -18.43 2.63 -3.89
CA GLY A 4 -18.53 3.95 -3.25
C GLY A 4 -19.84 4.12 -2.47
N ARG A 5 -20.97 3.62 -2.99
CA ARG A 5 -22.23 3.60 -2.23
C ARG A 5 -22.15 2.68 -1.01
N GLY A 6 -21.62 1.48 -1.16
CA GLY A 6 -21.47 0.54 -0.05
C GLY A 6 -20.58 1.06 1.08
N LEU A 7 -19.50 1.78 0.76
CA LEU A 7 -18.69 2.48 1.75
C LEU A 7 -19.51 3.56 2.48
N ALA A 8 -20.24 4.39 1.74
CA ALA A 8 -21.06 5.45 2.33
C ALA A 8 -22.16 4.90 3.25
N GLU A 9 -22.81 3.80 2.85
CA GLU A 9 -23.81 3.09 3.67
C GLU A 9 -23.16 2.52 4.95
N ALA A 10 -22.01 1.86 4.85
CA ALA A 10 -21.28 1.33 6.01
C ALA A 10 -20.90 2.43 7.02
N ILE A 11 -20.51 3.61 6.54
CA ILE A 11 -20.23 4.78 7.39
C ILE A 11 -21.52 5.30 8.03
N ALA A 12 -22.57 5.51 7.24
CA ALA A 12 -23.84 6.05 7.71
C ALA A 12 -24.53 5.16 8.76
N GLU A 13 -24.33 3.84 8.66
CA GLU A 13 -24.87 2.83 9.59
C GLU A 13 -23.94 2.57 10.79
N GLY A 14 -22.77 3.23 10.88
CA GLY A 14 -21.81 3.04 11.96
C GLY A 14 -21.07 1.69 11.92
N GLN A 15 -21.10 0.99 10.79
CA GLN A 15 -20.38 -0.27 10.59
C GLN A 15 -18.90 -0.06 10.27
N PHE A 16 -18.56 1.13 9.78
CA PHE A 16 -17.18 1.53 9.48
C PHE A 16 -16.96 2.99 9.88
N ASP A 17 -16.00 3.22 10.76
CA ASP A 17 -15.55 4.56 11.13
C ASP A 17 -14.09 4.75 10.65
N PRO A 18 -13.85 5.65 9.67
CA PRO A 18 -12.50 5.98 9.23
C PRO A 18 -11.61 6.54 10.36
N ASP A 19 -12.19 7.29 11.31
CA ASP A 19 -11.42 7.96 12.36
C ASP A 19 -10.84 6.95 13.36
N GLU A 20 -11.54 5.84 13.59
CA GLU A 20 -11.05 4.73 14.42
C GLU A 20 -9.75 4.11 13.86
N LEU A 21 -9.51 4.18 12.55
CA LEU A 21 -8.35 3.55 11.93
C LEU A 21 -7.01 4.18 12.37
N HIS A 22 -7.03 5.42 12.86
CA HIS A 22 -5.85 6.08 13.42
C HIS A 22 -5.40 5.45 14.75
N LEU A 23 -6.32 4.82 15.47
CA LEU A 23 -6.07 4.21 16.77
C LEU A 23 -5.62 2.75 16.67
N LEU A 24 -5.81 2.13 15.50
CA LEU A 24 -5.48 0.74 15.25
C LEU A 24 -4.02 0.55 14.83
N GLU A 25 -3.49 -0.65 15.06
CA GLU A 25 -2.25 -1.11 14.45
C GLU A 25 -2.46 -1.37 12.95
N ASP A 26 -1.38 -1.31 12.17
CA ASP A 26 -1.43 -1.39 10.70
C ASP A 26 -2.15 -2.66 10.20
N ALA A 27 -1.91 -3.81 10.85
CA ALA A 27 -2.57 -5.06 10.49
C ALA A 27 -4.10 -5.01 10.69
N GLN A 28 -4.55 -4.44 11.81
CA GLN A 28 -5.96 -4.31 12.15
C GLN A 28 -6.66 -3.26 11.27
N ALA A 29 -5.99 -2.14 11.00
CA ALA A 29 -6.50 -1.12 10.09
C ALA A 29 -6.65 -1.69 8.67
N LEU A 30 -5.66 -2.46 8.20
CA LEU A 30 -5.72 -3.12 6.89
C LEU A 30 -6.88 -4.14 6.83
N GLU A 31 -7.07 -4.94 7.87
CA GLU A 31 -8.21 -5.88 7.95
C GLU A 31 -9.55 -5.15 7.88
N LYS A 32 -9.73 -4.07 8.67
CA LYS A 32 -10.96 -3.26 8.61
C LYS A 32 -11.23 -2.69 7.22
N VAL A 33 -10.21 -2.14 6.56
CA VAL A 33 -10.39 -1.57 5.20
C VAL A 33 -10.70 -2.68 4.19
N THR A 34 -10.03 -3.83 4.27
CA THR A 34 -10.21 -4.93 3.31
C THR A 34 -11.51 -5.73 3.50
N ALA A 35 -12.15 -5.62 4.66
CA ALA A 35 -13.50 -6.15 4.90
C ALA A 35 -14.57 -5.43 4.05
N LEU A 36 -14.30 -4.20 3.59
CA LEU A 36 -15.21 -3.46 2.72
C LEU A 36 -15.21 -4.05 1.31
N LYS A 37 -16.41 -4.31 0.79
CA LYS A 37 -16.57 -4.88 -0.56
C LYS A 37 -15.98 -3.97 -1.63
N GLY A 38 -15.00 -4.49 -2.35
CA GLY A 38 -14.30 -3.79 -3.45
C GLY A 38 -12.97 -3.15 -3.03
N PHE A 39 -12.59 -3.24 -1.76
CA PHE A 39 -11.29 -2.78 -1.26
C PHE A 39 -10.40 -4.00 -0.98
N GLY A 40 -9.45 -4.25 -1.87
CA GLY A 40 -8.47 -5.33 -1.69
C GLY A 40 -7.27 -4.89 -0.85
N VAL A 41 -6.35 -5.82 -0.58
CA VAL A 41 -5.11 -5.57 0.18
C VAL A 41 -4.33 -4.38 -0.37
N TRP A 42 -4.18 -4.31 -1.70
CA TRP A 42 -3.52 -3.18 -2.34
C TRP A 42 -4.22 -1.85 -2.01
N SER A 43 -5.55 -1.76 -2.17
CA SER A 43 -6.31 -0.55 -1.83
C SER A 43 -6.18 -0.17 -0.36
N GLY A 44 -6.19 -1.16 0.53
CA GLY A 44 -5.98 -0.94 1.96
C GLY A 44 -4.59 -0.38 2.26
N ARG A 45 -3.54 -0.95 1.67
CA ARG A 45 -2.17 -0.40 1.78
C ARG A 45 -2.07 1.04 1.27
N MET A 46 -2.70 1.34 0.14
CA MET A 46 -2.75 2.73 -0.38
C MET A 46 -3.43 3.67 0.60
N TYR A 47 -4.54 3.25 1.22
CA TYR A 47 -5.23 4.04 2.23
C TYR A 47 -4.35 4.27 3.47
N LEU A 48 -3.69 3.22 3.98
CA LEU A 48 -2.78 3.33 5.11
C LEU A 48 -1.61 4.28 4.82
N MET A 49 -1.04 4.23 3.61
CA MET A 49 0.06 5.10 3.20
C MET A 49 -0.38 6.56 3.02
N PHE A 50 -1.43 6.80 2.23
CA PHE A 50 -1.76 8.14 1.74
C PHE A 50 -2.79 8.87 2.58
N SER A 51 -3.67 8.15 3.27
CA SER A 51 -4.70 8.74 4.14
C SER A 51 -4.29 8.73 5.61
N LEU A 52 -3.69 7.63 6.09
CA LEU A 52 -3.24 7.52 7.49
C LEU A 52 -1.77 7.92 7.69
N GLY A 53 -0.99 8.10 6.61
CA GLY A 53 0.41 8.50 6.70
C GLY A 53 1.31 7.44 7.36
N ARG A 54 0.94 6.15 7.34
CA ARG A 54 1.72 5.08 7.98
C ARG A 54 3.10 4.95 7.33
N PRO A 55 4.20 4.99 8.10
CA PRO A 55 5.55 5.06 7.53
C PRO A 55 6.10 3.73 7.02
N ASP A 56 5.53 2.60 7.46
CA ASP A 56 6.15 1.28 7.25
C ASP A 56 5.31 0.28 6.44
N ILE A 57 4.58 0.80 5.44
CA ILE A 57 3.75 -0.01 4.54
C ILE A 57 4.54 -0.36 3.27
N TRP A 58 4.57 -1.64 2.94
CA TRP A 58 5.27 -2.16 1.76
C TRP A 58 4.30 -2.90 0.82
N PRO A 59 4.01 -2.35 -0.38
CA PRO A 59 3.14 -3.00 -1.35
C PRO A 59 3.95 -3.84 -2.35
N ALA A 60 4.55 -4.94 -1.90
CA ALA A 60 5.39 -5.82 -2.74
C ALA A 60 4.66 -6.41 -3.97
N ASP A 61 3.32 -6.48 -3.93
CA ASP A 61 2.47 -6.92 -5.03
C ASP A 61 2.29 -5.86 -6.13
N ASP A 62 2.57 -4.59 -5.81
CA ASP A 62 2.48 -3.48 -6.76
C ASP A 62 3.52 -3.63 -7.88
N LEU A 63 3.04 -3.57 -9.12
CA LEU A 63 3.89 -3.74 -10.30
C LEU A 63 4.90 -2.59 -10.43
N GLY A 64 4.48 -1.38 -10.06
CA GLY A 64 5.30 -0.19 -10.16
C GLY A 64 6.38 -0.15 -9.08
N VAL A 65 6.06 -0.59 -7.87
CA VAL A 65 7.07 -0.77 -6.81
C VAL A 65 8.11 -1.79 -7.22
N ARG A 66 7.70 -2.96 -7.75
CA ARG A 66 8.67 -3.98 -8.20
C ARG A 66 9.54 -3.51 -9.37
N GLU A 67 8.98 -2.78 -10.33
CA GLU A 67 9.78 -2.22 -11.42
C GLU A 67 10.72 -1.10 -10.95
N GLY A 68 10.26 -0.23 -10.05
CA GLY A 68 11.11 0.78 -9.41
C GLY A 68 12.23 0.14 -8.60
N LEU A 69 11.93 -0.91 -7.84
CA LEU A 69 12.88 -1.70 -7.06
C LEU A 69 13.96 -2.32 -7.96
N ARG A 70 13.56 -2.92 -9.09
CA ARG A 70 14.48 -3.46 -10.09
C ARG A 70 15.51 -2.41 -10.51
N ARG A 71 15.05 -1.18 -10.79
CA ARG A 71 15.92 -0.06 -11.21
C ARG A 71 16.81 0.43 -10.07
N ILE A 72 16.26 0.64 -8.87
CA ILE A 72 17.01 1.09 -7.69
C ILE A 72 18.15 0.12 -7.35
N ARG A 73 17.89 -1.18 -7.46
CA ARG A 73 18.83 -2.23 -7.11
C ARG A 73 19.69 -2.69 -8.29
N GLY A 74 19.46 -2.17 -9.50
CA GLY A 74 20.18 -2.57 -10.71
C GLY A 74 20.00 -4.05 -11.05
N LEU A 75 18.82 -4.61 -10.81
CA LEU A 75 18.51 -6.02 -11.11
C LEU A 75 18.22 -6.19 -12.60
N ASP A 76 18.67 -7.32 -13.15
CA ASP A 76 18.41 -7.68 -14.55
C ASP A 76 16.90 -7.86 -14.78
N ASP A 77 16.26 -8.68 -13.94
CA ASP A 77 14.85 -9.00 -14.00
C ASP A 77 14.05 -8.35 -12.87
N ARG A 78 12.77 -8.09 -13.13
CA ARG A 78 11.87 -7.57 -12.11
C ARG A 78 11.66 -8.65 -11.04
N PRO A 79 11.93 -8.35 -9.75
CA PRO A 79 11.76 -9.33 -8.69
C PRO A 79 10.30 -9.79 -8.61
N ASP A 80 10.10 -11.04 -8.22
CA ASP A 80 8.77 -11.52 -7.87
C ASP A 80 8.28 -10.91 -6.54
N ILE A 81 7.07 -11.25 -6.11
CA ILE A 81 6.49 -10.66 -4.88
C ILE A 81 7.33 -11.03 -3.64
N LYS A 82 7.82 -12.28 -3.57
CA LYS A 82 8.57 -12.78 -2.41
C LYS A 82 9.96 -12.14 -2.33
N GLU A 83 10.62 -12.01 -3.48
CA GLU A 83 11.91 -11.32 -3.61
C GLU A 83 11.77 -9.84 -3.27
N ALA A 84 10.73 -9.18 -3.78
CA ALA A 84 10.46 -7.77 -3.49
C ALA A 84 10.15 -7.52 -2.01
N ASP A 85 9.47 -8.45 -1.35
CA ASP A 85 9.19 -8.39 0.09
C ASP A 85 10.50 -8.49 0.89
N ALA A 86 11.32 -9.50 0.62
CA ALA A 86 12.61 -9.69 1.28
C ALA A 86 13.58 -8.51 1.06
N LEU A 87 13.62 -7.94 -0.14
CA LEU A 87 14.44 -6.75 -0.45
C LEU A 87 13.91 -5.49 0.25
N GLY A 88 12.60 -5.42 0.49
CA GLY A 88 11.93 -4.30 1.16
C GLY A 88 12.27 -4.18 2.65
N GLU A 89 12.56 -5.29 3.31
CA GLU A 89 12.89 -5.34 4.75
C GLU A 89 14.07 -4.43 5.14
N ALA A 90 15.02 -4.23 4.23
CA ALA A 90 16.16 -3.34 4.43
C ALA A 90 15.77 -1.86 4.66
N TRP A 91 14.52 -1.49 4.36
CA TRP A 91 14.01 -0.13 4.51
C TRP A 91 13.03 0.04 5.67
N ALA A 92 12.77 -1.00 6.45
CA ALA A 92 12.03 -0.84 7.70
C ALA A 92 12.78 0.12 8.66
N PRO A 93 12.09 1.00 9.40
CA PRO A 93 10.63 1.15 9.51
C PRO A 93 10.03 2.22 8.57
N TYR A 94 10.66 2.49 7.42
CA TYR A 94 10.29 3.55 6.47
C TYR A 94 9.96 3.01 5.07
N ARG A 95 9.40 1.80 5.00
CA ARG A 95 9.10 1.14 3.71
C ARG A 95 8.13 1.93 2.84
N SER A 96 7.24 2.75 3.43
CA SER A 96 6.36 3.65 2.65
C SER A 96 7.17 4.67 1.84
N SER A 97 8.23 5.24 2.41
CA SER A 97 9.11 6.17 1.71
C SER A 97 9.88 5.48 0.58
N ALA A 98 10.34 4.26 0.80
CA ALA A 98 10.98 3.46 -0.26
C ALA A 98 10.01 3.16 -1.41
N ALA A 99 8.74 2.84 -1.12
CA ALA A 99 7.72 2.63 -2.14
C ALA A 99 7.48 3.89 -2.97
N LEU A 100 7.41 5.06 -2.33
CA LEU A 100 7.32 6.36 -3.01
C LEU A 100 8.51 6.60 -3.95
N MET A 101 9.74 6.26 -3.51
CA MET A 101 10.93 6.36 -4.36
C MET A 101 10.87 5.39 -5.55
N CYS A 102 10.36 4.17 -5.35
CA CYS A 102 10.18 3.21 -6.45
C CYS A 102 9.26 3.77 -7.54
N TRP A 103 8.10 4.31 -7.16
CA TRP A 103 7.18 4.94 -8.11
C TRP A 103 7.77 6.20 -8.76
N HIS A 104 8.52 7.00 -8.00
CA HIS A 104 9.19 8.18 -8.55
C HIS A 104 10.19 7.81 -9.65
N ILE A 105 11.03 6.78 -9.42
CA ILE A 105 12.03 6.32 -10.38
C ILE A 105 11.39 5.63 -11.59
N LEU A 106 10.27 4.93 -11.38
CA LEU A 106 9.50 4.38 -12.49
C LEU A 106 9.03 5.48 -13.45
N ASN A 107 8.43 6.55 -12.90
CA ASN A 107 7.82 7.63 -13.66
C ASN A 107 8.83 8.61 -14.28
N ASN A 108 10.01 8.75 -13.68
CA ASN A 108 11.04 9.72 -14.10
C ASN A 108 12.31 9.05 -14.64
N ALA A 109 12.22 7.83 -15.16
CA ALA A 109 13.39 7.20 -15.74
C ALA A 109 13.89 7.99 -16.96
N PRO A 110 15.22 8.21 -17.08
CA PRO A 110 15.80 8.71 -18.32
C PRO A 110 15.49 7.71 -19.45
N ALA A 111 15.18 8.26 -20.62
CA ALA A 111 14.87 7.51 -21.84
C ALA A 111 16.05 6.64 -22.30
#